data_AF-A0A7K1L9E2-F1
#
_entry.id   AF-A0A7K1L9E2-F1
#
_cell.length_a   1.000
_cell.length_b   1.000
_cell.length_c   1.000
_cell.angle_alpha   90.00
_cell.angle_beta   90.00
_cell.angle_gamma   90.00
#
_symmetry.space_group_name_H-M   'P 1'
#
loop_
_entity.id
_entity.type
_entity.pdbx_description
1 polymer ?
#
loop_
_entity_poly.entity_id
_entity_poly.type
_entity_poly.pdbx_seq_one_letter_code
_entity_poly.pdbx_strand_id
1 'polypeptide(L)'
;MSYHVQFFAKRGEVAASDALDQLIAAVSESGGPVLVRERGEEPGASWCDLFDKKTMTSPLIIELWTGARELAEEILELTPDGDTHGIRGSDLMVSVQLLREADWSLMRRVWDVLVRQWGAVPYDSISEFSLTF
;
A
#
# COMPACT_ATOMS: atom_id res chain seq x y z
N MET A 1 4.73 -18.66 1.52
CA MET A 1 4.74 -17.79 0.35
C MET A 1 4.35 -16.43 0.87
N SER A 2 5.17 -15.40 0.68
CA SER A 2 4.74 -14.03 0.95
C SER A 2 4.01 -13.53 -0.29
N TYR A 3 2.87 -12.87 -0.09
CA TYR A 3 2.14 -12.23 -1.17
C TYR A 3 2.41 -10.73 -1.12
N HIS A 4 2.53 -10.09 -2.27
CA HIS A 4 2.96 -8.68 -2.37
C HIS A 4 2.03 -7.96 -3.34
N VAL A 5 1.52 -6.82 -2.91
CA VAL A 5 0.66 -5.95 -3.71
C VAL A 5 1.20 -4.54 -3.64
N GLN A 6 1.26 -3.88 -4.78
CA GLN A 6 1.61 -2.47 -4.90
C GLN A 6 0.36 -1.66 -5.22
N PHE A 7 0.25 -0.47 -4.66
CA PHE A 7 -0.84 0.46 -4.89
C PHE A 7 -0.27 1.78 -5.36
N PHE A 8 -0.67 2.22 -6.55
CA PHE A 8 -0.20 3.48 -7.14
C PHE A 8 -1.26 4.56 -6.96
N ALA A 9 -0.86 5.74 -6.49
CA ALA A 9 -1.77 6.85 -6.25
C ALA A 9 -1.15 8.20 -6.62
N LYS A 10 -2.03 9.20 -6.77
CA LYS A 10 -1.69 10.60 -7.00
C LYS A 10 -2.10 11.40 -5.77
N ARG A 11 -1.13 11.91 -5.02
CA ARG A 11 -1.38 12.60 -3.74
C ARG A 11 -0.73 13.98 -3.64
N GLY A 12 0.12 14.34 -4.58
CA GLY A 12 0.97 15.53 -4.51
C GLY A 12 2.21 15.29 -3.65
N GLU A 13 2.99 16.35 -3.46
CA GLU A 13 4.20 16.34 -2.63
C GLU A 13 3.81 16.18 -1.15
N VAL A 14 3.80 14.94 -0.67
CA VAL A 14 3.64 14.59 0.75
C VAL A 14 4.86 13.80 1.19
N ALA A 15 5.34 14.03 2.41
CA ALA A 15 6.41 13.20 2.97
C ALA A 15 5.92 11.76 3.20
N ALA A 16 6.81 10.79 3.01
CA ALA A 16 6.44 9.38 3.14
C ALA A 16 5.94 9.04 4.56
N SER A 17 6.56 9.65 5.58
CA SER A 17 6.20 9.48 6.98
C SER A 17 4.80 10.03 7.28
N ASP A 18 4.48 11.23 6.80
CA ASP A 18 3.15 11.83 6.94
C ASP A 18 2.07 11.03 6.22
N ALA A 19 2.39 10.51 5.03
CA ALA A 19 1.49 9.67 4.26
C ALA A 19 1.20 8.34 4.95
N LEU A 20 2.22 7.75 5.57
CA LEU A 20 2.13 6.52 6.37
C LEU A 20 1.30 6.73 7.64
N ASP A 21 1.50 7.84 8.36
CA ASP A 21 0.72 8.17 9.55
C ASP A 21 -0.75 8.40 9.23
N GLN A 22 -1.04 9.06 8.10
CA GLN A 22 -2.42 9.20 7.60
C GLN A 22 -3.06 7.85 7.26
N LEU A 23 -2.30 6.91 6.67
CA LEU A 23 -2.79 5.57 6.38
C LEU A 23 -3.12 4.81 7.68
N ILE A 24 -2.20 4.80 8.64
CA ILE A 24 -2.38 4.11 9.92
C ILE A 24 -3.61 4.65 10.65
N ALA A 25 -3.77 5.98 10.70
CA ALA A 25 -4.93 6.63 11.30
C ALA A 25 -6.23 6.19 10.61
N ALA A 26 -6.30 6.26 9.27
CA ALA A 26 -7.48 5.88 8.52
C ALA A 26 -7.83 4.38 8.64
N VAL A 27 -6.83 3.50 8.69
CA VAL A 27 -7.04 2.05 8.91
C VAL A 27 -7.56 1.78 10.33
N SER A 28 -7.06 2.52 11.32
CA SER A 28 -7.55 2.45 12.70
C SER A 28 -9.03 2.86 12.80
N GLU A 29 -9.41 3.93 12.09
CA GLU A 29 -10.78 4.46 12.07
C GLU A 29 -11.76 3.53 11.33
N SER A 30 -11.31 2.81 10.31
CA SER A 30 -12.19 2.00 9.46
C SER A 30 -12.67 0.68 10.09
N GLY A 31 -11.96 0.14 11.09
CA GLY A 31 -12.35 -1.16 11.66
C GLY A 31 -11.83 -1.46 13.07
N GLY A 32 -11.26 -0.47 13.75
CA GLY A 32 -10.75 -0.58 15.11
C GLY A 32 -9.22 -0.50 15.18
N PRO A 33 -8.69 -0.50 16.40
CA PRO A 33 -7.34 -0.02 16.64
C PRO A 33 -6.28 -0.97 16.09
N VAL A 34 -5.30 -0.41 15.40
CA VAL A 34 -4.10 -1.11 14.93
C VAL A 34 -2.91 -0.86 15.85
N LEU A 35 -1.93 -1.74 15.79
CA LEU A 35 -0.66 -1.62 16.49
C LEU A 35 0.48 -1.58 15.48
N VAL A 36 1.35 -0.58 15.61
CA VAL A 36 2.64 -0.54 14.92
C VAL A 36 3.70 -1.10 15.86
N ARG A 37 4.42 -2.14 15.45
CA ARG A 37 5.51 -2.71 16.28
C ARG A 37 6.87 -2.19 15.88
N GLU A 38 7.13 -2.09 14.58
CA GLU A 38 8.38 -1.59 14.02
C GLU A 38 8.06 -0.53 12.98
N ARG A 39 8.93 0.47 12.87
CA ARG A 39 8.82 1.57 11.91
C ARG A 39 10.22 2.04 11.55
N GLY A 40 10.42 2.41 10.29
CA GLY A 40 11.64 3.04 9.83
C GLY A 40 11.37 4.00 8.68
N GLU A 41 12.42 4.75 8.35
CA GLU A 41 12.42 5.73 7.27
C GLU A 41 13.69 5.54 6.44
N GLU A 42 13.55 5.72 5.14
CA GLU A 42 14.64 5.73 4.17
C GLU A 42 14.45 6.94 3.24
N PRO A 43 15.48 7.38 2.49
CA PRO A 43 15.32 8.48 1.55
C PRO A 43 14.18 8.22 0.56
N GLY A 44 13.10 8.99 0.69
CA GLY A 44 11.90 8.87 -0.16
C GLY A 44 10.89 7.81 0.27
N ALA A 45 11.14 7.08 1.36
CA ALA A 45 10.27 6.00 1.82
C ALA A 45 10.06 5.95 3.34
N SER A 46 8.96 5.33 3.77
CA SER A 46 8.68 5.04 5.17
C SER A 46 7.95 3.72 5.27
N TRP A 47 8.25 2.93 6.30
CA TRP A 47 7.68 1.60 6.44
C TRP A 47 7.29 1.29 7.87
N CYS A 48 6.38 0.33 8.05
CA CYS A 48 6.00 -0.18 9.35
C CYS A 48 5.44 -1.60 9.32
N ASP A 49 5.53 -2.28 10.46
CA ASP A 49 4.85 -3.53 10.75
C ASP A 49 3.50 -3.26 11.41
N LEU A 50 2.42 -3.44 10.66
CA LEU A 50 1.05 -3.14 11.09
C LEU A 50 0.30 -4.41 11.52
N PHE A 51 -0.24 -4.40 12.73
CA PHE A 51 -1.04 -5.48 13.30
C PHE A 51 -2.46 -5.01 13.61
N ASP A 52 -3.44 -5.91 13.52
CA ASP A 52 -4.73 -5.70 14.17
C ASP A 52 -4.59 -6.08 15.65
N LYS A 53 -4.91 -5.14 16.55
CA LYS A 53 -4.85 -5.39 18.00
C LYS A 53 -5.80 -6.50 18.46
N LYS A 54 -6.85 -6.80 17.70
CA LYS A 54 -7.84 -7.83 18.06
C LYS A 54 -7.31 -9.23 17.82
N THR A 55 -6.62 -9.45 16.70
CA THR A 55 -6.18 -10.78 16.25
C THR A 55 -4.73 -11.04 16.65
N MET A 56 -3.87 -10.02 16.59
CA MET A 56 -2.44 -10.09 16.89
C MET A 56 -1.75 -11.28 16.20
N THR A 57 -2.16 -11.61 14.98
CA THR A 57 -1.60 -12.71 14.17
C THR A 57 -0.28 -12.27 13.52
N SER A 58 -0.20 -12.27 12.19
CA SER A 58 0.97 -11.75 11.45
C SER A 58 0.77 -10.29 11.04
N PRO A 59 1.86 -9.50 11.00
CA PRO A 59 1.78 -8.14 10.48
C PRO A 59 1.49 -8.13 8.99
N LEU A 60 0.93 -7.01 8.54
CA LEU A 60 1.19 -6.50 7.21
C LEU A 60 2.43 -5.62 7.29
N ILE A 61 3.42 -5.91 6.44
CA ILE A 61 4.55 -5.01 6.25
C ILE A 61 4.12 -3.99 5.20
N ILE A 62 4.03 -2.73 5.62
CA ILE A 62 3.64 -1.62 4.76
C ILE A 62 4.87 -0.78 4.50
N GLU A 63 5.13 -0.49 3.25
CA GLU A 63 6.18 0.41 2.82
C GLU A 63 5.60 1.41 1.83
N LEU A 64 5.85 2.69 2.07
CA LEU A 64 5.29 3.79 1.31
C LEU A 64 6.42 4.61 0.71
N TRP A 65 6.38 4.75 -0.61
CA TRP A 65 7.37 5.45 -1.42
C TRP A 65 6.75 6.72 -2.02
N THR A 66 7.48 7.81 -1.91
CA THR A 66 7.17 9.11 -2.51
C THR A 66 8.05 9.34 -3.73
N GLY A 67 7.57 10.13 -4.69
CA GLY A 67 8.26 10.28 -5.97
C GLY A 67 8.20 9.01 -6.83
N ALA A 68 7.18 8.17 -6.64
CA ALA A 68 7.06 6.86 -7.29
C ALA A 68 6.74 6.90 -8.80
N ARG A 69 7.05 8.01 -9.47
CA ARG A 69 6.78 8.22 -10.88
C ARG A 69 7.57 7.26 -11.75
N GLU A 70 8.86 7.11 -11.47
CA GLU A 70 9.74 6.20 -12.22
C GLU A 70 9.26 4.76 -12.10
N LEU A 71 8.91 4.32 -10.87
CA LEU A 71 8.34 2.99 -10.63
C LEU A 71 7.02 2.77 -11.38
N ALA A 72 6.14 3.77 -11.42
CA ALA A 72 4.90 3.67 -12.19
C ALA A 72 5.18 3.58 -13.71
N GLU A 73 6.16 4.32 -14.22
CA GLU A 73 6.57 4.27 -15.63
C GLU A 73 7.17 2.89 -15.98
N GLU A 74 7.99 2.29 -15.11
CA GLU A 74 8.52 0.92 -15.30
C GLU A 74 7.40 -0.12 -15.39
N ILE A 75 6.37 -0.05 -14.53
CA ILE A 75 5.23 -0.98 -14.61
C ILE A 75 4.44 -0.78 -15.91
N LEU A 76 4.25 0.47 -16.35
CA LEU A 76 3.57 0.75 -17.61
C LEU A 76 4.32 0.21 -18.83
N GLU A 77 5.65 0.15 -18.79
CA GLU A 77 6.44 -0.47 -19.86
C GLU A 77 6.29 -2.00 -19.89
N LEU A 78 6.11 -2.62 -18.72
CA LEU A 78 5.94 -4.07 -18.59
C LEU A 78 4.51 -4.54 -18.86
N THR A 79 3.52 -3.66 -18.72
CA THR A 79 2.10 -3.99 -18.89
C THR A 79 1.50 -3.19 -20.06
N PRO A 80 1.30 -3.81 -21.25
CA PRO A 80 0.88 -3.12 -22.47
C PRO A 80 -0.40 -2.29 -22.34
N ASP A 81 -1.32 -2.68 -21.45
CA ASP A 81 -2.58 -1.99 -21.18
C ASP A 81 -2.55 -1.13 -19.91
N GLY A 82 -1.40 -1.04 -19.23
CA GLY A 82 -1.26 -0.39 -17.92
C GLY A 82 -1.71 1.08 -17.91
N ASP A 83 -1.60 1.76 -19.05
CA ASP A 83 -2.01 3.17 -19.19
C ASP A 83 -3.52 3.37 -18.98
N THR A 84 -4.32 2.36 -19.29
CA THR A 84 -5.78 2.40 -19.12
C THR A 84 -6.20 2.37 -17.65
N HIS A 85 -5.32 1.89 -16.77
CA HIS A 85 -5.58 1.79 -15.34
C HIS A 85 -5.26 3.07 -14.56
N GLY A 86 -4.73 4.12 -15.22
CA GLY A 86 -4.63 5.46 -14.66
C GLY A 86 -3.42 5.69 -13.74
N ILE A 87 -2.47 4.76 -13.67
CA ILE A 87 -1.27 4.86 -12.82
C ILE A 87 -0.22 5.84 -13.34
N ARG A 88 -0.32 6.27 -14.61
CA ARG A 88 0.63 7.25 -15.18
C ARG A 88 0.66 8.53 -14.37
N GLY A 89 1.87 8.92 -13.97
CA GLY A 89 2.12 10.12 -13.15
C GLY A 89 1.74 9.94 -11.68
N SER A 90 1.60 8.71 -11.19
CA SER A 90 1.54 8.46 -9.75
C SER A 90 2.81 8.97 -9.09
N ASP A 91 2.65 9.67 -7.98
CA ASP A 91 3.75 10.21 -7.16
C ASP A 91 3.89 9.46 -5.83
N LEU A 92 2.97 8.52 -5.57
CA LEU A 92 2.93 7.69 -4.39
C LEU A 92 2.79 6.22 -4.77
N MET A 93 3.57 5.35 -4.13
CA MET A 93 3.38 3.89 -4.18
C MET A 93 3.32 3.34 -2.76
N VAL A 94 2.33 2.51 -2.48
CA VAL A 94 2.27 1.70 -1.25
C VAL A 94 2.50 0.25 -1.60
N SER A 95 3.54 -0.32 -1.04
CA SER A 95 3.86 -1.74 -1.04
C SER A 95 3.26 -2.37 0.22
N VAL A 96 2.46 -3.43 0.04
CA VAL A 96 1.90 -4.22 1.14
C VAL A 96 2.33 -5.66 0.98
N GLN A 97 3.11 -6.15 1.94
CA GLN A 97 3.57 -7.53 1.97
C GLN A 97 2.83 -8.31 3.07
N LEU A 98 2.28 -9.45 2.66
CA LEU A 98 1.56 -10.40 3.48
C LEU A 98 2.45 -11.60 3.78
N LEU A 99 2.61 -11.94 5.06
CA LEU A 99 3.32 -13.14 5.50
C LEU A 99 2.38 -14.37 5.55
N ARG A 100 2.91 -15.56 5.86
CA ARG A 100 2.21 -16.85 5.73
C ARG A 100 0.90 -16.96 6.55
N GLU A 101 0.72 -16.17 7.60
CA GLU A 101 -0.50 -16.13 8.43
C GLU A 101 -1.13 -14.73 8.44
N ALA A 102 -1.15 -14.09 7.26
CA ALA A 102 -1.62 -12.72 7.12
C ALA A 102 -3.06 -12.53 7.62
N ASP A 103 -3.26 -11.40 8.30
CA ASP A 103 -4.60 -10.95 8.66
C ASP A 103 -5.30 -10.38 7.42
N TRP A 104 -6.07 -11.22 6.74
CA TRP A 104 -6.85 -10.82 5.56
C TRP A 104 -7.92 -9.76 5.87
N SER A 105 -8.40 -9.67 7.13
CA SER A 105 -9.33 -8.63 7.55
C SER A 105 -8.63 -7.29 7.70
N LEU A 106 -7.38 -7.29 8.16
CA LEU A 106 -6.51 -6.11 8.13
C LEU A 106 -6.15 -5.72 6.69
N MET A 107 -5.83 -6.69 5.84
CA MET A 107 -5.55 -6.44 4.42
C MET A 107 -6.74 -5.75 3.74
N ARG A 108 -7.96 -6.26 3.94
CA ARG A 108 -9.17 -5.63 3.39
C ARG A 108 -9.35 -4.19 3.85
N ARG A 109 -9.07 -3.88 5.13
CA ARG A 109 -9.16 -2.51 5.65
C ARG A 109 -8.11 -1.60 5.04
N VAL A 110 -6.86 -2.06 4.91
CA VAL A 110 -5.79 -1.31 4.24
C VAL A 110 -6.17 -1.05 2.79
N TRP A 111 -6.64 -2.08 2.08
CA TRP A 111 -7.13 -1.99 0.72
C TRP A 111 -8.23 -0.93 0.56
N ASP A 112 -9.29 -1.03 1.37
CA ASP A 112 -10.42 -0.10 1.33
C ASP A 112 -9.98 1.34 1.58
N VAL A 113 -9.07 1.56 2.53
CA VAL A 113 -8.54 2.89 2.83
C VAL A 113 -7.72 3.44 1.65
N LEU A 114 -6.80 2.66 1.09
CA LEU A 114 -5.96 3.09 -0.04
C LEU A 114 -6.82 3.46 -1.27
N VAL A 115 -7.79 2.62 -1.60
CA VAL A 115 -8.70 2.86 -2.73
C VAL A 115 -9.61 4.05 -2.48
N ARG A 116 -10.23 4.17 -1.30
CA ARG A 116 -11.20 5.25 -1.02
C ARG A 116 -10.53 6.60 -0.78
N GLN A 117 -9.41 6.62 -0.07
CA GLN A 117 -8.77 7.86 0.34
C GLN A 117 -7.92 8.44 -0.78
N TRP A 118 -7.20 7.61 -1.53
CA TRP A 118 -6.22 8.08 -2.53
C TRP A 118 -6.55 7.66 -3.96
N GLY A 119 -7.68 6.98 -4.18
CA GLY A 119 -8.01 6.43 -5.50
C GLY A 119 -6.94 5.44 -5.98
N ALA A 120 -6.27 4.77 -5.03
CA ALA A 120 -5.09 3.98 -5.35
C ALA A 120 -5.44 2.77 -6.22
N VAL A 121 -4.60 2.51 -7.21
CA VAL A 121 -4.79 1.44 -8.19
C VAL A 121 -3.89 0.27 -7.79
N PRO A 122 -4.46 -0.91 -7.50
CA PRO A 122 -3.70 -2.08 -7.09
C PRO A 122 -3.00 -2.75 -8.29
N TYR A 123 -1.84 -3.33 -8.03
CA TYR A 123 -1.04 -4.10 -8.98
C TYR A 123 -0.28 -5.22 -8.25
N ASP A 124 -0.21 -6.40 -8.85
CA ASP A 124 0.78 -7.42 -8.51
C ASP A 124 1.35 -8.08 -9.78
N SER A 125 2.42 -8.85 -9.65
CA SER A 125 3.09 -9.46 -10.79
C SER A 125 2.41 -10.71 -11.38
N ILE A 126 1.33 -11.20 -10.77
CA ILE A 126 0.63 -12.45 -11.16
C ILE A 126 -0.65 -12.12 -11.93
N SER A 127 -1.40 -11.16 -11.42
CA SER A 127 -2.74 -10.74 -11.82
C SER A 127 -2.73 -9.35 -12.46
N GLU A 128 -1.59 -8.66 -12.43
CA GLU A 128 -1.42 -7.28 -12.90
C GLU A 128 -2.46 -6.37 -12.23
N PHE A 129 -3.28 -5.70 -13.02
CA PHE A 129 -4.33 -4.79 -12.54
C PHE A 129 -5.69 -5.47 -12.30
N SER A 130 -5.80 -6.79 -12.47
CA SER A 130 -7.07 -7.53 -12.31
C SER A 130 -7.41 -7.85 -10.84
N LEU A 131 -6.69 -7.25 -9.89
CA LEU A 131 -6.85 -7.53 -8.47
C LEU A 131 -8.10 -6.90 -7.88
N THR A 132 -8.85 -7.71 -7.15
CA THR A 132 -10.04 -7.31 -6.41
C THR A 132 -10.03 -7.95 -5.04
N PHE A 133 -10.44 -7.19 -4.01
CA PHE A 133 -10.44 -7.64 -2.62
C PHE A 133 -11.82 -7.51 -1.95
#